data_AF-A0AB33IG12-F1
#
_entry.id   AF-A0AB33IG12-F1
#
_cell.length_a   1.000
_cell.length_b   1.000
_cell.length_c   1.000
_cell.angle_alpha   90.00
_cell.angle_beta   90.00
_cell.angle_gamma   90.00
#
_symmetry.space_group_name_H-M   'P 1'
#
loop_
_entity.id
_entity.type
_entity.pdbx_description
1 polymer ?
#
loop_
_entity_poly.entity_id
_entity_poly.type
_entity_poly.pdbx_seq_one_letter_code
_entity_poly.pdbx_strand_id
1 'polypeptide(L)'
;MHFFDVGKSAAQAEVQLLQQKAMRIGRQVALLLVAALLGFFSLITGHALLWAIFRYEFGFGPVTSPALVFFVDIFLALVFAFFGRRSYLYPAEVEAHLNRDRRLNELRQSFNMLSLATLVAGPLGRFVGSKLRRR
;
A
#
# COMPACT_ATOMS: atom_id res chain seq x y z
N MET A 1 -26.52 -14.26 -15.51
CA MET A 1 -25.05 -14.45 -15.55
C MET A 1 -24.30 -13.13 -15.42
N HIS A 2 -24.72 -12.05 -16.09
CA HIS A 2 -24.09 -10.71 -16.01
C HIS A 2 -23.81 -10.15 -14.59
N PHE A 3 -24.70 -10.40 -13.61
CA PHE A 3 -24.50 -9.93 -12.22
C PHE A 3 -23.31 -10.56 -11.50
N PHE A 4 -23.06 -11.86 -11.74
CA PHE A 4 -21.93 -12.56 -11.14
C PHE A 4 -20.60 -12.10 -11.77
N ASP A 5 -20.59 -11.84 -13.08
CA ASP A 5 -19.42 -11.33 -13.78
C ASP A 5 -19.06 -9.90 -13.35
N VAL A 6 -20.07 -9.04 -13.19
CA VAL A 6 -19.88 -7.67 -12.69
C VAL A 6 -19.38 -7.69 -11.24
N GLY A 7 -19.93 -8.55 -10.37
CA GLY A 7 -19.44 -8.74 -8.99
C GLY A 7 -18.00 -9.24 -8.93
N LYS A 8 -17.65 -10.25 -9.75
CA LYS A 8 -16.29 -10.77 -9.84
C LYS A 8 -15.31 -9.70 -10.32
N SER A 9 -15.69 -8.89 -11.31
CA SER A 9 -14.84 -7.82 -11.85
C SER A 9 -14.57 -6.71 -10.82
N ALA A 10 -15.55 -6.37 -9.98
CA ALA A 10 -15.38 -5.38 -8.92
C ALA A 10 -14.46 -5.89 -7.80
N ALA A 11 -14.63 -7.14 -7.36
CA ALA A 11 -13.73 -7.77 -6.39
C ALA A 11 -12.29 -7.85 -6.90
N GLN A 12 -12.11 -8.17 -8.19
CA GLN A 12 -10.80 -8.25 -8.82
C GLN A 12 -10.11 -6.87 -8.90
N ALA A 13 -10.87 -5.81 -9.16
CA ALA A 13 -10.36 -4.43 -9.15
C ALA A 13 -9.93 -3.99 -7.73
N GLU A 14 -10.65 -4.41 -6.69
CA GLU A 14 -10.29 -4.13 -5.31
C GLU A 14 -9.00 -4.86 -4.89
N VAL A 15 -8.84 -6.12 -5.28
CA VAL A 15 -7.61 -6.90 -5.05
C VAL A 15 -6.40 -6.24 -5.73
N GLN A 16 -6.55 -5.80 -6.98
CA GLN A 16 -5.48 -5.09 -7.70
C GLN A 16 -5.07 -3.81 -6.96
N LEU A 17 -6.03 -3.07 -6.42
CA LEU A 17 -5.78 -1.86 -5.65
C LEU A 17 -5.00 -2.16 -4.36
N LEU A 18 -5.41 -3.19 -3.62
CA LEU A 18 -4.73 -3.66 -2.40
C LEU A 18 -3.30 -4.13 -2.70
N GLN A 19 -3.09 -4.82 -3.82
CA GLN A 19 -1.78 -5.30 -4.24
C GLN A 19 -0.82 -4.14 -4.55
N GLN A 20 -1.29 -3.09 -5.24
CA GLN A 20 -0.47 -1.90 -5.52
C GLN A 20 -0.13 -1.13 -4.24
N LYS A 21 -1.08 -1.00 -3.31
CA LYS A 21 -0.84 -0.42 -1.98
C LYS A 21 0.18 -1.21 -1.17
N ALA A 22 0.05 -2.54 -1.17
CA ALA A 22 0.98 -3.44 -0.49
C ALA A 22 2.40 -3.31 -1.05
N MET A 23 2.55 -3.18 -2.38
CA MET A 23 3.85 -2.99 -3.02
C MET A 23 4.52 -1.67 -2.62
N ARG A 24 3.75 -0.57 -2.55
CA ARG A 24 4.24 0.74 -2.10
C ARG A 24 4.73 0.69 -0.66
N ILE A 25 3.87 0.21 0.25
CA ILE A 25 4.19 0.10 1.68
C ILE A 25 5.37 -0.85 1.88
N GLY A 26 5.38 -1.99 1.19
CA GLY A 26 6.45 -2.98 1.27
C GLY A 26 7.81 -2.37 0.91
N ARG A 27 7.89 -1.57 -0.16
CA ARG A 27 9.15 -0.89 -0.53
C ARG A 27 9.56 0.14 0.51
N GLN A 28 8.63 0.92 1.05
CA GLN A 28 8.93 1.88 2.11
C GLN A 28 9.47 1.20 3.37
N VAL A 29 8.82 0.12 3.80
CA VAL A 29 9.22 -0.67 4.97
C VAL A 29 10.61 -1.26 4.74
N ALA A 30 10.88 -1.83 3.56
CA ALA A 30 12.20 -2.37 3.24
C ALA A 30 13.30 -1.29 3.33
N LEU A 31 13.07 -0.11 2.77
CA LEU A 31 14.03 1.00 2.83
C LEU A 31 14.23 1.51 4.26
N LEU A 32 13.16 1.60 5.05
CA LEU A 32 13.24 2.01 6.45
C LEU A 32 13.96 0.97 7.32
N LEU A 33 13.78 -0.31 7.05
CA LEU A 33 14.50 -1.39 7.74
C LEU A 33 16.00 -1.33 7.46
N VAL A 34 16.39 -1.11 6.20
CA VAL A 34 17.79 -0.91 5.83
C VAL A 34 18.37 0.33 6.52
N ALA A 35 17.63 1.45 6.53
CA ALA A 35 18.04 2.65 7.25
C ALA A 35 18.22 2.41 8.76
N ALA A 36 17.31 1.66 9.38
CA ALA A 36 17.39 1.32 10.79
C ALA A 36 18.60 0.44 11.13
N LEU A 37 18.91 -0.56 10.28
CA LEU A 37 20.09 -1.40 10.44
C LEU A 37 21.39 -0.59 10.33
N LEU A 38 21.52 0.24 9.29
CA LEU A 38 22.68 1.12 9.13
C LEU A 38 22.81 2.12 10.29
N GLY A 39 21.69 2.69 10.75
CA GLY A 39 21.68 3.55 11.94
C GLY A 39 22.11 2.83 13.22
N PHE A 40 21.73 1.56 13.38
CA PHE A 40 22.16 0.74 14.51
C PHE A 40 23.67 0.45 14.47
N PHE A 41 24.21 0.07 13.30
CA PHE A 41 25.66 -0.10 13.13
C PHE A 41 26.40 1.22 13.36
N SER A 42 25.87 2.34 12.87
CA SER A 42 26.42 3.66 13.14
C SER A 42 26.51 3.96 14.64
N LEU A 43 25.51 3.62 15.45
CA LEU A 43 25.58 3.80 16.90
C LEU A 43 26.70 2.99 17.55
N ILE A 44 26.89 1.74 17.12
CA ILE A 44 27.98 0.87 17.60
C ILE A 44 29.33 1.49 17.22
N THR A 45 29.51 1.86 15.95
CA THR A 45 30.74 2.46 15.43
C THR A 45 31.02 3.82 16.09
N GLY A 46 29.99 4.63 16.32
CA GLY A 46 30.09 5.91 17.01
C GLY A 46 30.47 5.77 18.48
N HIS A 47 29.97 4.75 19.17
CA HIS A 47 30.39 4.43 20.53
C HIS A 47 31.87 4.02 20.59
N ALA A 48 32.32 3.17 19.66
CA ALA A 48 33.72 2.79 19.53
C ALA A 48 34.62 4.00 19.19
N LEU A 49 34.11 4.92 18.37
CA LEU A 49 34.79 6.17 18.03
C LEU A 49 34.97 7.08 19.25
N LEU A 50 33.89 7.29 20.03
CA LEU A 50 33.94 8.05 21.28
C LEU A 50 34.98 7.45 22.23
N TRP A 51 34.96 6.13 22.42
CA TRP A 51 35.96 5.44 23.24
C TRP A 51 37.39 5.67 22.75
N ALA A 52 37.62 5.59 21.43
CA ALA A 52 38.93 5.84 20.84
C ALA A 52 39.40 7.29 21.02
N ILE A 53 38.50 8.27 20.86
CA ILE A 53 38.81 9.70 21.05
C ILE A 53 39.19 9.98 22.52
N PHE A 54 38.43 9.45 23.47
CA PHE A 54 38.72 9.61 24.91
C PHE A 54 39.99 8.86 25.36
N ARG A 55 40.40 7.80 24.65
CA ARG A 55 41.61 7.04 24.98
C ARG A 55 42.90 7.59 24.36
N TYR A 56 42.83 8.23 23.20
CA TYR A 56 44.01 8.64 22.41
C TYR A 56 44.23 10.16 22.33
N GLU A 57 43.67 10.96 23.27
CA GLU A 57 43.82 12.42 23.42
C GLU A 57 44.48 13.13 22.20
N PHE A 58 43.65 13.47 21.20
CA PHE A 58 44.05 14.32 20.05
C PHE A 58 45.23 13.85 19.17
N GLY A 59 45.69 12.61 19.31
CA GLY A 59 46.57 11.98 18.31
C GLY A 59 45.75 11.41 17.15
N PHE A 60 46.10 11.76 15.90
CA PHE A 60 45.61 11.12 14.66
C PHE A 60 46.09 9.66 14.53
N GLY A 61 45.99 8.87 15.60
CA GLY A 61 46.16 7.42 15.58
C GLY A 61 44.98 6.74 14.86
N PRO A 62 44.65 5.47 15.16
CA PRO A 62 43.67 4.67 14.41
C PRO A 62 42.19 5.14 14.52
N VAL A 63 41.97 6.41 14.86
CA VAL A 63 40.68 7.09 15.02
C VAL A 63 40.06 7.46 13.67
N THR A 64 40.87 7.68 12.63
CA THR A 64 40.38 8.10 11.30
C THR A 64 39.55 7.01 10.61
N SER A 65 39.95 5.75 10.74
CA SER A 65 39.24 4.60 10.16
C SER A 65 37.82 4.42 10.71
N PRO A 66 37.58 4.31 12.03
CA PRO A 66 36.23 4.25 12.58
C PRO A 66 35.43 5.54 12.35
N ALA A 67 36.08 6.70 12.22
CA ALA A 67 35.39 7.95 11.91
C ALA A 67 34.76 7.90 10.51
N LEU A 68 35.51 7.42 9.51
CA LEU A 68 35.04 7.26 8.14
C LEU A 68 33.85 6.30 8.07
N VAL A 69 33.94 5.14 8.72
CA VAL A 69 32.84 4.15 8.75
C VAL A 69 31.59 4.76 9.40
N PHE A 70 31.75 5.47 10.53
CA PHE A 70 30.64 6.16 11.19
C PHE A 70 29.93 7.17 10.28
N PHE A 71 30.68 8.03 9.58
CA PHE A 71 30.11 9.03 8.67
C PHE A 71 29.40 8.38 7.48
N VAL A 72 29.99 7.33 6.90
CA VAL A 72 29.39 6.57 5.80
C VAL A 72 28.08 5.93 6.25
N ASP A 73 28.06 5.26 7.40
CA ASP A 73 26.87 4.61 7.94
C ASP A 73 25.74 5.62 8.21
N ILE A 74 26.05 6.78 8.81
CA ILE A 74 25.07 7.86 9.02
C ILE A 74 24.53 8.37 7.69
N PHE A 75 25.43 8.66 6.74
CA PHE A 75 25.03 9.21 5.45
C PHE A 75 24.09 8.25 4.72
N LEU A 76 24.46 6.97 4.63
CA LEU A 76 23.61 5.94 4.03
C LEU A 76 22.29 5.77 4.79
N ALA A 77 22.31 5.72 6.13
CA ALA A 77 21.09 5.64 6.94
C ALA A 77 20.13 6.81 6.66
N LEU A 78 20.63 8.04 6.59
CA LEU A 78 19.84 9.23 6.28
C LEU A 78 19.29 9.20 4.85
N VAL A 79 20.09 8.77 3.87
CA VAL A 79 19.66 8.60 2.48
C VAL A 79 18.53 7.59 2.39
N PHE A 80 18.69 6.40 2.96
CA PHE A 80 17.65 5.37 2.96
C PHE A 80 16.40 5.80 3.74
N ALA A 81 16.55 6.51 4.87
CA ALA A 81 15.42 7.05 5.63
C ALA A 81 14.65 8.12 4.83
N PHE A 82 15.36 8.99 4.11
CA PHE A 82 14.77 10.02 3.26
C PHE A 82 13.98 9.39 2.10
N PHE A 83 14.58 8.42 1.40
CA PHE A 83 13.89 7.69 0.32
C PHE A 83 12.74 6.80 0.83
N GLY A 84 12.85 6.22 2.02
CA GLY A 84 11.78 5.46 2.65
C GLY A 84 10.59 6.33 3.07
N ARG A 85 10.85 7.55 3.55
CA ARG A 85 9.80 8.53 3.91
C ARG A 85 9.12 9.17 2.70
N ARG A 86 9.82 9.36 1.58
CA ARG A 86 9.21 9.86 0.34
C ARG A 86 8.37 8.77 -0.34
N SER A 87 7.10 8.69 0.03
CA SER A 87 6.09 7.96 -0.74
C SER A 87 5.49 8.87 -1.80
N TYR A 88 5.80 8.63 -3.08
CA TYR A 88 5.01 9.18 -4.17
C TYR A 88 3.83 8.25 -4.44
N LEU A 89 2.63 8.81 -4.63
CA LEU A 89 1.50 8.04 -5.17
C LEU A 89 1.87 7.63 -6.59
N TYR A 90 1.87 6.33 -6.88
CA TYR A 90 2.12 5.88 -8.24
C TYR A 90 0.91 6.20 -9.12
N PRO A 91 1.12 6.61 -10.39
CA PRO A 91 0.04 6.73 -11.37
C PRO A 91 -0.81 5.45 -11.45
N ALA A 92 -0.16 4.29 -11.32
CA ALA A 92 -0.81 2.98 -11.28
C ALA A 92 -1.77 2.80 -10.08
N GLU A 93 -1.50 3.44 -8.94
CA GLU A 93 -2.37 3.39 -7.77
C GLU A 93 -3.61 4.29 -7.97
N VAL A 94 -3.43 5.42 -8.66
CA VAL A 94 -4.52 6.33 -9.07
C VAL A 94 -5.43 5.65 -10.09
N GLU A 95 -4.86 4.96 -11.09
CA GLU A 95 -5.61 4.17 -12.07
C GLU A 95 -6.35 3.00 -11.43
N ALA A 96 -5.74 2.31 -10.47
CA ALA A 96 -6.40 1.24 -9.72
C ALA A 96 -7.57 1.79 -8.87
N HIS A 97 -7.41 2.97 -8.28
CA HIS A 97 -8.50 3.70 -7.59
C HIS A 97 -9.65 4.03 -8.54
N LEU A 98 -9.36 4.62 -9.70
CA LEU A 98 -10.34 4.94 -10.74
C LEU A 98 -11.08 3.71 -11.26
N ASN A 99 -10.37 2.58 -11.46
CA ASN A 99 -10.98 1.33 -11.90
C ASN A 99 -11.91 0.74 -10.84
N ARG A 100 -11.51 0.72 -9.56
CA ARG A 100 -12.39 0.26 -8.48
C ARG A 100 -13.66 1.10 -8.42
N ASP A 101 -13.54 2.42 -8.45
CA ASP A 101 -14.68 3.32 -8.30
C ASP A 101 -15.65 3.20 -9.49
N ARG A 102 -15.14 3.02 -10.72
CA ARG A 102 -15.98 2.70 -11.89
C ARG A 102 -16.73 1.39 -11.74
N ARG A 103 -16.05 0.30 -11.34
CA ARG A 103 -16.66 -1.03 -11.19
C ARG A 103 -17.70 -1.09 -10.06
N LEU A 104 -17.45 -0.38 -8.95
CA LEU A 104 -18.44 -0.26 -7.87
C LEU A 104 -19.68 0.52 -8.32
N ASN A 105 -19.52 1.54 -9.15
CA ASN A 105 -20.64 2.30 -9.68
C ASN A 105 -21.47 1.48 -10.69
N GLU A 106 -20.79 0.70 -11.56
CA GLU A 106 -21.43 -0.28 -12.46
C GLU A 106 -22.22 -1.34 -11.68
N LEU A 107 -21.69 -1.83 -10.56
CA LEU A 107 -22.40 -2.74 -9.65
C LEU A 107 -23.66 -2.11 -9.07
N ARG A 108 -23.57 -0.89 -8.54
CA ARG A 108 -24.72 -0.17 -7.96
C ARG A 108 -25.80 0.09 -9.01
N GLN A 109 -25.42 0.50 -10.22
CA GLN A 109 -26.35 0.69 -11.32
C GLN A 109 -27.03 -0.62 -11.73
N SER A 110 -26.28 -1.71 -11.80
CA SER A 110 -26.83 -3.04 -12.08
C SER A 110 -27.83 -3.45 -11.00
N PHE A 111 -27.51 -3.23 -9.72
CA PHE A 111 -28.39 -3.54 -8.60
C PHE A 111 -29.68 -2.71 -8.62
N ASN A 112 -29.58 -1.42 -8.94
CA ASN A 112 -30.73 -0.54 -9.12
C ASN A 112 -31.61 -0.96 -10.31
N MET A 113 -31.02 -1.42 -11.41
CA MET A 113 -31.79 -1.96 -12.53
C MET A 113 -32.46 -3.28 -12.19
N LEU A 114 -31.82 -4.15 -11.39
CA LEU A 114 -32.42 -5.39 -10.91
C LEU A 114 -33.59 -5.11 -9.95
N SER A 115 -33.44 -4.14 -9.04
CA SER A 115 -34.50 -3.76 -8.10
C SER A 115 -35.69 -3.12 -8.81
N LEU A 116 -35.45 -2.29 -9.84
CA LEU A 116 -36.51 -1.77 -10.72
C LEU A 116 -37.19 -2.89 -11.51
N ALA A 117 -36.42 -3.82 -12.08
CA ALA A 117 -36.98 -4.95 -12.83
C ALA A 117 -37.84 -5.86 -11.94
N THR A 118 -37.44 -6.11 -10.69
CA THR A 118 -38.24 -6.87 -9.72
C THR A 118 -39.45 -6.09 -9.22
N LEU A 119 -39.35 -4.77 -9.05
CA LEU A 119 -40.49 -3.90 -8.73
C LEU A 119 -41.52 -3.82 -9.86
N VAL A 120 -41.11 -3.91 -11.12
CA VAL A 120 -42.02 -3.93 -12.29
C VAL A 120 -42.58 -5.33 -12.54
N ALA A 121 -41.76 -6.38 -12.40
CA ALA A 121 -42.20 -7.76 -12.59
C ALA A 121 -43.03 -8.30 -11.41
N GLY A 122 -42.81 -7.80 -10.19
CA GLY A 122 -43.52 -8.23 -8.98
C GLY A 122 -45.04 -8.03 -9.04
N PRO A 123 -45.55 -6.83 -9.37
CA PRO A 123 -46.97 -6.58 -9.58
C PRO A 123 -47.53 -7.41 -10.74
N LEU A 124 -46.82 -7.46 -11.88
CA LEU A 124 -47.27 -8.20 -13.07
C LEU A 124 -47.39 -9.70 -12.79
N GLY A 125 -46.45 -10.30 -12.06
CA GLY A 125 -46.52 -11.71 -11.63
C GLY A 125 -47.66 -11.97 -10.65
N ARG A 126 -47.93 -11.04 -9.72
CA ARG A 126 -49.06 -11.12 -8.78
C ARG A 126 -50.42 -11.01 -9.47
N PHE A 127 -50.52 -10.19 -10.52
CA PHE A 127 -51.74 -10.06 -11.32
C PHE A 127 -52.01 -11.29 -12.19
N VAL A 128 -50.98 -11.88 -12.81
CA VAL A 128 -51.13 -13.10 -13.62
C VAL A 128 -51.46 -14.32 -12.73
N GLY A 129 -50.80 -14.47 -11.57
CA GLY A 129 -51.07 -15.56 -10.63
C GLY A 129 -52.46 -15.48 -9.98
N SER A 130 -52.99 -14.28 -9.72
CA SER A 130 -54.34 -14.12 -9.18
C SER A 130 -55.45 -14.37 -10.21
N LYS A 131 -55.17 -14.16 -11.50
CA LYS A 131 -56.10 -14.47 -12.60
C LYS A 131 -56.16 -15.97 -12.91
N LEU A 132 -55.05 -16.70 -12.77
CA LEU A 132 -55.02 -18.16 -12.96
C LEU A 132 -55.72 -18.92 -11.81
N ARG A 133 -55.67 -18.41 -10.57
CA ARG A 133 -56.30 -19.05 -9.39
C ARG A 133 -57.84 -18.90 -9.35
N ARG A 134 -58.43 -18.12 -10.27
CA ARG A 134 -59.89 -17.88 -10.37
C ARG A 134 -60.58 -18.62 -11.52
N ARG A 135 -59.88 -19.54 -12.20
CA ARG A 135 -60.48 -20.55 -13.08
C ARG A 135 -60.34 -21.92 -12.44
#